data_AF-A0A7S0M9D4-F1
#
_entry.id   AF-A0A7S0M9D4-F1
#
_cell.length_a   1.000
_cell.length_b   1.000
_cell.length_c   1.000
_cell.angle_alpha   90.00
_cell.angle_beta   90.00
_cell.angle_gamma   90.00
#
_symmetry.space_group_name_H-M   'P 1'
#
loop_
_entity.id
_entity.type
_entity.pdbx_description
1 polymer ?
#
loop_
_entity_poly.entity_id
_entity_poly.type
_entity_poly.pdbx_seq_one_letter_code
_entity_poly.pdbx_strand_id
1 'polypeptide(L)'
;KKICYTETKSEINIRLWRESIILISYIFKKKKFNIVKNKTKILSSKKKAKEIYIIKLITKIKSKNLFKYKIFRDLWQRGLIVTCGIKFGATYLIYAGEISIVHASSSVIVMEPTDYIYPHEIISFGRVGTNTKKRCLLANISNNLSVVYTGLKWNNDLP
;
A
#
# COMPACT_ATOMS: atom_id res chain seq x y z
N LYS A 1 16.72 -21.05 20.31
CA LYS A 1 16.91 -19.64 20.73
C LYS A 1 15.87 -18.79 20.01
N LYS A 2 14.87 -18.24 20.71
CA LYS A 2 13.92 -17.27 20.16
C LYS A 2 14.69 -15.97 19.94
N ILE A 3 14.88 -15.57 18.69
CA ILE A 3 15.55 -14.32 18.35
C ILE A 3 14.49 -13.22 18.53
N CYS A 4 14.73 -12.36 19.53
CA CYS A 4 13.97 -11.14 19.73
C CYS A 4 14.32 -10.19 18.58
N TYR A 5 13.40 -9.97 17.65
CA TYR A 5 13.52 -8.88 16.68
C TYR A 5 13.28 -7.58 17.43
N THR A 6 14.28 -6.69 17.43
CA THR A 6 14.20 -5.37 18.04
C THR A 6 13.16 -4.55 17.28
N GLU A 7 11.98 -4.42 17.88
CA GLU A 7 10.82 -3.75 17.29
C GLU A 7 11.12 -2.25 17.12
N THR A 8 10.96 -1.76 15.89
CA THR A 8 11.16 -0.33 15.58
C THR A 8 9.82 0.37 15.41
N LYS A 9 9.78 1.69 15.66
CA LYS A 9 8.57 2.55 15.63
C LYS A 9 7.72 2.43 14.34
N SER A 10 8.29 1.92 13.23
CA SER A 10 7.58 1.60 11.99
C SER A 10 6.63 0.40 12.09
N GLU A 11 6.92 -0.58 12.95
CA GLU A 11 6.07 -1.75 13.19
C GLU A 11 4.83 -1.40 14.01
N ILE A 12 4.92 -0.40 14.90
CA ILE A 12 3.77 0.17 15.60
C ILE A 12 2.76 0.75 14.59
N ASN A 13 3.22 1.47 13.57
CA ASN A 13 2.31 1.95 12.53
C ASN A 13 1.69 0.77 11.77
N ILE A 14 2.48 -0.20 11.29
CA ILE A 14 1.94 -1.36 10.56
C ILE A 14 0.93 -2.16 11.42
N ARG A 15 1.18 -2.31 12.72
CA ARG A 15 0.28 -2.98 13.68
C ARG A 15 -0.96 -2.15 14.00
N LEU A 16 -0.82 -0.84 14.23
CA LEU A 16 -1.94 0.09 14.39
C LEU A 16 -2.82 0.09 13.14
N TRP A 17 -2.25 -0.06 11.95
CA TRP A 17 -3.00 -0.20 10.70
C TRP A 17 -3.72 -1.56 10.61
N ARG A 18 -3.10 -2.65 11.08
CA ARG A 18 -3.71 -3.98 11.18
C ARG A 18 -4.93 -3.96 12.12
N GLU A 19 -4.77 -3.32 13.28
CA GLU A 19 -5.84 -3.12 14.25
C GLU A 19 -6.88 -2.14 13.73
N SER A 20 -6.49 -1.06 13.05
CA SER A 20 -7.42 -0.11 12.41
C SER A 20 -8.25 -0.78 11.33
N ILE A 21 -7.68 -1.65 10.50
CA ILE A 21 -8.41 -2.39 9.45
C ILE A 21 -9.37 -3.40 10.07
N ILE A 22 -8.94 -4.15 11.09
CA ILE A 22 -9.81 -5.07 11.83
C ILE A 22 -10.95 -4.29 12.51
N LEU A 23 -10.64 -3.20 13.21
CA LEU A 23 -11.58 -2.32 13.88
C LEU A 23 -12.56 -1.68 12.88
N ILE A 24 -12.07 -1.20 11.73
CA ILE A 24 -12.89 -0.63 10.66
C ILE A 24 -13.79 -1.71 10.05
N SER A 25 -13.28 -2.91 9.80
CA SER A 25 -14.07 -4.04 9.28
C SER A 25 -15.16 -4.45 10.28
N TYR A 26 -14.83 -4.47 11.56
CA TYR A 26 -15.74 -4.75 12.66
C TYR A 26 -16.81 -3.66 12.83
N ILE A 27 -16.42 -2.38 12.82
CA ILE A 27 -17.31 -1.22 12.85
C ILE A 27 -18.22 -1.21 11.61
N PHE A 28 -17.71 -1.55 10.43
CA PHE A 28 -18.53 -1.67 9.22
C PHE A 28 -19.53 -2.82 9.32
N LYS A 29 -19.13 -3.98 9.86
CA LYS A 29 -20.04 -5.11 10.13
C LYS A 29 -21.14 -4.69 11.12
N LYS A 30 -20.79 -3.99 12.21
CA LYS A 30 -21.73 -3.42 13.20
C LYS A 30 -22.65 -2.34 12.60
N LYS A 31 -22.13 -1.41 11.80
CA LYS A 31 -22.92 -0.35 11.15
C LYS A 31 -23.86 -0.90 10.10
N LYS A 32 -23.46 -1.93 9.31
CA LYS A 32 -24.36 -2.60 8.37
C LYS A 32 -25.54 -3.25 9.11
N PHE A 33 -25.29 -3.81 10.30
CA PHE A 33 -26.33 -4.33 11.20
C PHE A 33 -27.28 -3.24 11.74
N ASN A 34 -26.77 -2.06 12.12
CA ASN A 34 -27.60 -0.94 12.62
C ASN A 34 -28.31 -0.14 11.52
N ILE A 35 -27.73 -0.04 10.31
CA ILE A 35 -28.35 0.66 9.17
C ILE A 35 -29.55 -0.13 8.62
N VAL A 36 -29.50 -1.46 8.69
CA VAL A 36 -30.66 -2.32 8.37
C VAL A 36 -31.81 -2.10 9.36
N LYS A 37 -31.53 -1.73 10.63
CA LYS A 37 -32.56 -1.38 11.62
C LYS A 37 -33.15 0.03 11.49
N ASN A 38 -32.36 1.02 11.04
CA ASN A 38 -32.74 2.45 11.09
C ASN A 38 -33.23 3.07 9.77
N LYS A 39 -33.46 2.28 8.71
CA LYS A 39 -33.90 2.78 7.39
C LYS A 39 -35.33 3.36 7.35
N THR A 40 -36.03 3.46 8.48
CA THR A 40 -37.45 3.86 8.52
C THR A 40 -37.73 5.34 8.83
N LYS A 41 -36.75 6.24 9.03
CA LYS A 41 -37.06 7.68 9.21
C LYS A 41 -36.19 8.63 8.39
N ILE A 42 -36.80 9.08 7.29
CA ILE A 42 -36.67 10.31 6.47
C ILE A 42 -35.57 11.31 6.92
N LEU A 43 -34.59 11.58 6.04
CA LEU A 43 -33.54 12.59 6.24
C LEU A 43 -33.54 13.65 5.11
N SER A 44 -33.40 14.93 5.49
CA SER A 44 -33.54 16.12 4.63
C SER A 44 -32.43 16.31 3.57
N SER A 45 -32.76 17.01 2.48
CA SER A 45 -31.99 17.12 1.23
C SER A 45 -30.57 17.71 1.36
N LYS A 46 -30.37 18.79 2.14
CA LYS A 46 -29.02 19.37 2.39
C LYS A 46 -28.10 18.45 3.20
N LYS A 47 -28.66 17.69 4.14
CA LYS A 47 -27.91 16.73 4.97
C LYS A 47 -27.43 15.54 4.13
N LYS A 48 -28.28 15.10 3.19
CA LYS A 48 -27.97 14.07 2.17
C LYS A 48 -26.77 14.43 1.29
N ALA A 49 -26.68 15.68 0.81
CA ALA A 49 -25.55 16.12 -0.03
C ALA A 49 -24.20 16.10 0.74
N LYS A 50 -24.20 16.53 2.00
CA LYS A 50 -23.01 16.50 2.87
C LYS A 50 -22.59 15.07 3.20
N GLU A 51 -23.55 14.17 3.43
CA GLU A 51 -23.28 12.73 3.60
C GLU A 51 -22.68 12.11 2.34
N ILE A 52 -23.21 12.41 1.15
CA ILE A 52 -22.67 11.90 -0.12
C ILE A 52 -21.23 12.38 -0.32
N TYR A 53 -20.92 13.63 -0.02
CA TYR A 53 -19.55 14.16 -0.10
C TYR A 53 -18.60 13.47 0.88
N ILE A 54 -19.02 13.27 2.13
CA ILE A 54 -18.24 12.55 3.15
C ILE A 54 -18.05 11.08 2.74
N ILE A 55 -19.09 10.43 2.22
CA ILE A 55 -18.99 9.06 1.69
C ILE A 55 -17.99 9.02 0.54
N LYS A 56 -18.03 9.98 -0.39
CA LYS A 56 -17.10 10.08 -1.53
C LYS A 56 -15.65 10.26 -1.09
N LEU A 57 -15.42 11.11 -0.07
CA LEU A 57 -14.11 11.27 0.56
C LEU A 57 -13.64 9.99 1.27
N ILE A 58 -14.52 9.35 2.04
CA ILE A 58 -14.21 8.10 2.74
C ILE A 58 -13.92 6.98 1.73
N THR A 59 -14.66 6.90 0.61
CA THR A 59 -14.39 5.92 -0.44
C THR A 59 -13.06 6.17 -1.15
N LYS A 60 -12.68 7.45 -1.33
CA LYS A 60 -11.39 7.83 -1.93
C LYS A 60 -10.22 7.57 -0.97
N ILE A 61 -10.38 7.87 0.33
CA ILE A 61 -9.39 7.54 1.37
C ILE A 61 -9.25 6.02 1.54
N LYS A 62 -10.34 5.28 1.32
CA LYS A 62 -10.33 3.81 1.32
C LYS A 62 -9.58 3.21 0.15
N SER A 63 -9.65 3.78 -1.07
CA SER A 63 -9.05 3.16 -2.26
C SER A 63 -7.53 3.10 -2.15
N LYS A 64 -6.86 4.25 -2.02
CA LYS A 64 -5.39 4.36 -2.01
C LYS A 64 -4.71 3.52 -0.94
N ASN A 65 -5.30 3.51 0.26
CA ASN A 65 -4.79 2.74 1.38
C ASN A 65 -5.04 1.23 1.25
N LEU A 66 -6.09 0.84 0.53
CA LEU A 66 -6.38 -0.58 0.26
C LEU A 66 -5.39 -1.20 -0.72
N PHE A 67 -5.00 -0.48 -1.79
CA PHE A 67 -4.00 -0.95 -2.76
C PHE A 67 -2.64 -1.20 -2.07
N LYS A 68 -2.18 -0.19 -1.32
CA LYS A 68 -0.97 -0.26 -0.51
C LYS A 68 -0.99 -1.45 0.46
N TYR A 69 -2.10 -1.60 1.19
CA TYR A 69 -2.26 -2.72 2.13
C TYR A 69 -2.20 -4.08 1.43
N LYS A 70 -2.88 -4.25 0.29
CA LYS A 70 -2.90 -5.54 -0.41
C LYS A 70 -1.51 -5.94 -0.90
N ILE A 71 -0.77 -4.98 -1.46
CA ILE A 71 0.60 -5.20 -1.94
C ILE A 71 1.54 -5.47 -0.75
N PHE A 72 1.41 -4.71 0.34
CA PHE A 72 2.15 -4.99 1.58
C PHE A 72 1.88 -6.41 2.08
N ARG A 73 0.62 -6.82 2.13
CA ARG A 73 0.22 -8.15 2.59
C ARG A 73 0.77 -9.25 1.69
N ASP A 74 0.74 -9.07 0.37
CA ASP A 74 1.28 -10.03 -0.60
C ASP A 74 2.80 -10.21 -0.40
N LEU A 75 3.55 -9.12 -0.31
CA LEU A 75 5.00 -9.15 -0.02
C LEU A 75 5.31 -9.83 1.31
N TRP A 76 4.54 -9.49 2.36
CA TRP A 76 4.71 -10.08 3.68
C TRP A 76 4.40 -11.58 3.69
N GLN A 77 3.34 -12.01 2.99
CA GLN A 77 2.98 -13.43 2.85
C GLN A 77 4.04 -14.23 2.07
N ARG A 78 4.81 -13.58 1.20
CA ARG A 78 5.99 -14.16 0.52
C ARG A 78 7.23 -14.26 1.42
N GLY A 79 7.14 -13.87 2.69
CA GLY A 79 8.25 -13.92 3.65
C GLY A 79 9.25 -12.77 3.52
N LEU A 80 8.90 -11.71 2.80
CA LEU A 80 9.76 -10.52 2.67
C LEU A 80 9.54 -9.58 3.86
N ILE A 81 10.63 -8.97 4.33
CA ILE A 81 10.55 -7.88 5.30
C ILE A 81 10.28 -6.59 4.52
N VAL A 82 9.27 -5.82 4.93
CA VAL A 82 8.81 -4.62 4.22
C VAL A 82 8.94 -3.40 5.13
N THR A 83 9.65 -2.37 4.65
CA THR A 83 9.82 -1.09 5.37
C THR A 83 9.40 0.11 4.48
N CYS A 84 9.42 1.32 5.04
CA CYS A 84 9.06 2.54 4.31
C CYS A 84 10.10 2.88 3.23
N GLY A 85 9.64 3.19 2.01
CA GLY A 85 10.49 3.52 0.87
C GLY A 85 10.70 5.00 0.57
N ILE A 86 10.17 5.91 1.39
CA ILE A 86 10.08 7.34 1.04
C ILE A 86 11.44 8.00 0.75
N LYS A 87 12.50 7.58 1.47
CA LYS A 87 13.87 8.06 1.24
C LYS A 87 14.41 7.70 -0.15
N PHE A 88 13.83 6.71 -0.79
CA PHE A 88 14.23 6.17 -2.10
C PHE A 88 13.19 6.46 -3.19
N GLY A 89 12.28 7.42 -2.95
CA GLY A 89 11.22 7.75 -3.91
C GLY A 89 10.24 6.60 -4.15
N ALA A 90 10.12 5.66 -3.20
CA ALA A 90 9.30 4.46 -3.32
C ALA A 90 8.25 4.39 -2.20
N THR A 91 7.25 3.54 -2.38
CA THR A 91 6.27 3.27 -1.32
C THR A 91 6.87 2.37 -0.24
N TYR A 92 7.52 1.29 -0.67
CA TYR A 92 8.15 0.32 0.23
C TYR A 92 9.59 0.00 -0.18
N LEU A 93 10.36 -0.48 0.78
CA LEU A 93 11.56 -1.26 0.55
C LEU A 93 11.30 -2.70 0.98
N ILE A 94 11.85 -3.65 0.23
CA ILE A 94 11.76 -5.07 0.57
C ILE A 94 13.15 -5.66 0.80
N TYR A 95 13.22 -6.59 1.76
CA TYR A 95 14.43 -7.30 2.14
C TYR A 95 14.15 -8.81 2.08
N ALA A 96 15.11 -9.56 1.53
CA ALA A 96 15.04 -11.02 1.44
C ALA A 96 15.61 -11.74 2.68
N GLY A 97 15.94 -10.98 3.73
CA GLY A 97 16.55 -11.46 4.96
C GLY A 97 16.55 -10.35 6.02
N GLU A 98 17.24 -10.59 7.14
CA GLU A 98 17.26 -9.66 8.27
C GLU A 98 17.88 -8.30 7.92
N ILE A 99 17.19 -7.22 8.29
CA ILE A 99 17.57 -5.83 7.95
C ILE A 99 18.97 -5.45 8.48
N SER A 100 19.41 -6.07 9.58
CA SER A 100 20.73 -5.85 10.20
C SER A 100 21.88 -6.38 9.35
N ILE A 101 21.63 -7.35 8.47
CA ILE A 101 22.66 -8.08 7.72
C ILE A 101 22.57 -7.76 6.23
N VAL A 102 21.36 -7.63 5.68
CA VAL A 102 21.15 -7.43 4.25
C VAL A 102 20.60 -6.03 3.94
N HIS A 103 21.06 -5.47 2.82
CA HIS A 103 20.44 -4.27 2.26
C HIS A 103 19.09 -4.58 1.62
N ALA A 104 18.24 -3.55 1.51
CA ALA A 104 17.00 -3.65 0.76
C ALA A 104 17.29 -4.13 -0.67
N SER A 105 16.62 -5.21 -1.08
CA SER A 105 16.79 -5.84 -2.39
C SER A 105 16.09 -5.05 -3.48
N SER A 106 14.93 -4.47 -3.18
CA SER A 106 14.14 -3.71 -4.13
C SER A 106 13.38 -2.55 -3.50
N SER A 107 13.17 -1.52 -4.30
CA SER A 107 12.24 -0.42 -4.07
C SER A 107 10.91 -0.74 -4.77
N VAL A 108 9.80 -0.61 -4.06
CA VAL A 108 8.46 -0.92 -4.60
C VAL A 108 7.62 0.35 -4.67
N ILE A 109 7.15 0.70 -5.86
CA ILE A 109 6.21 1.78 -6.12
C ILE A 109 4.81 1.17 -6.31
N VAL A 110 3.87 1.56 -5.46
CA VAL A 110 2.47 1.12 -5.58
C VAL A 110 1.73 2.04 -6.54
N MET A 111 1.17 1.46 -7.59
CA MET A 111 0.38 2.11 -8.63
C MET A 111 -1.10 1.74 -8.48
N GLU A 112 -1.99 2.72 -8.51
CA GLU A 112 -3.43 2.49 -8.64
C GLU A 112 -3.80 2.22 -10.11
N PRO A 113 -4.90 1.49 -10.39
CA PRO A 113 -5.35 1.22 -11.76
C PRO A 113 -5.61 2.48 -12.61
N THR A 114 -5.91 3.60 -11.95
CA THR A 114 -6.16 4.89 -12.60
C THR A 114 -4.92 5.76 -12.71
N ASP A 115 -3.78 5.34 -12.15
CA ASP A 115 -2.55 6.12 -12.19
C ASP A 115 -1.90 5.99 -13.57
N TYR A 116 -1.48 7.13 -14.10
CA TYR A 116 -0.64 7.20 -15.29
C TYR A 116 0.81 7.34 -14.84
N ILE A 117 1.72 6.68 -15.54
CA ILE A 117 3.17 6.85 -15.34
C ILE A 117 3.68 7.74 -16.46
N TYR A 118 4.26 8.87 -16.09
CA TYR A 118 4.93 9.74 -17.04
C TYR A 118 6.34 9.23 -17.38
N PRO A 119 6.84 9.46 -18.60
CA PRO A 119 8.18 9.00 -18.99
C PRO A 119 9.31 9.45 -18.04
N HIS A 120 9.23 10.68 -17.52
CA HIS A 120 10.22 11.22 -16.58
C HIS A 120 10.21 10.49 -15.23
N GLU A 121 9.08 9.92 -14.81
CA GLU A 121 9.01 9.10 -13.59
C GLU A 121 9.75 7.78 -13.79
N ILE A 122 9.59 7.13 -14.95
CA ILE A 122 10.34 5.91 -15.31
C ILE A 122 11.86 6.17 -15.26
N ILE A 123 12.29 7.29 -15.86
CA ILE A 123 13.71 7.71 -15.83
C ILE A 123 14.17 7.93 -14.38
N SER A 124 13.35 8.61 -13.57
CA SER A 124 13.66 8.88 -12.16
C SER A 124 13.77 7.59 -11.33
N PHE A 125 12.82 6.68 -11.49
CA PHE A 125 12.80 5.36 -10.87
C PHE A 125 14.02 4.52 -11.26
N GLY A 126 14.37 4.52 -12.55
CA GLY A 126 15.58 3.88 -13.07
C GLY A 126 16.84 4.45 -12.45
N ARG A 127 16.98 5.79 -12.45
CA ARG A 127 18.15 6.48 -11.89
C ARG A 127 18.36 6.17 -10.40
N VAL A 128 17.31 6.26 -9.60
CA VAL A 128 17.39 5.98 -8.15
C VAL A 128 17.70 4.51 -7.89
N GLY A 129 17.07 3.59 -8.63
CA GLY A 129 17.34 2.15 -8.53
C GLY A 129 18.81 1.82 -8.81
N THR A 130 19.35 2.32 -9.93
CA THR A 130 20.76 2.12 -10.31
C THR A 130 21.72 2.69 -9.29
N ASN A 131 21.53 3.96 -8.88
CA ASN A 131 22.43 4.63 -7.94
C ASN A 131 22.46 3.96 -6.55
N THR A 132 21.34 3.37 -6.14
CA THR A 132 21.22 2.73 -4.81
C THR A 132 21.38 1.21 -4.86
N LYS A 133 21.71 0.67 -6.05
CA LYS A 133 21.86 -0.75 -6.38
C LYS A 133 20.65 -1.58 -5.93
N LYS A 134 19.44 -1.09 -6.20
CA LYS A 134 18.16 -1.77 -5.90
C LYS A 134 17.38 -2.01 -7.17
N ARG A 135 16.68 -3.14 -7.22
CA ARG A 135 15.67 -3.34 -8.26
C ARG A 135 14.53 -2.37 -8.03
N CYS A 136 13.97 -1.82 -9.10
CA CYS A 136 12.79 -0.98 -9.03
C CYS A 136 11.57 -1.80 -9.48
N LEU A 137 10.56 -1.92 -8.63
CA LEU A 137 9.37 -2.70 -8.89
C LEU A 137 8.15 -1.78 -8.89
N LEU A 138 7.42 -1.78 -10.00
CA LEU A 138 6.07 -1.22 -10.07
C LEU A 138 5.09 -2.29 -9.64
N ALA A 139 4.30 -2.04 -8.61
CA ALA A 139 3.31 -2.97 -8.08
C ALA A 139 1.91 -2.43 -8.31
N ASN A 140 1.06 -3.22 -8.97
CA ASN A 140 -0.34 -2.89 -9.17
C ASN A 140 -1.24 -4.09 -8.84
N ILE A 141 -2.55 -3.85 -8.84
CA ILE A 141 -3.55 -4.92 -8.70
C ILE A 141 -4.24 -5.10 -10.04
N SER A 142 -4.23 -6.32 -10.56
CA SER A 142 -4.91 -6.69 -11.79
C SER A 142 -6.43 -6.72 -11.62
N ASN A 143 -7.17 -6.79 -12.73
CA ASN A 143 -8.63 -6.97 -12.72
C ASN A 143 -9.06 -8.24 -11.98
N ASN A 144 -8.20 -9.28 -11.97
CA ASN A 144 -8.44 -10.55 -11.27
C ASN A 144 -8.08 -10.47 -9.78
N LEU A 145 -7.87 -9.27 -9.25
CA LEU A 145 -7.51 -9.03 -7.85
C LEU A 145 -6.16 -9.65 -7.46
N SER A 146 -5.32 -10.09 -8.39
CA SER A 146 -3.95 -10.52 -8.11
C SER A 146 -2.99 -9.33 -8.07
N VAL A 147 -1.93 -9.43 -7.27
CA VAL A 147 -0.85 -8.44 -7.29
C VAL A 147 0.12 -8.77 -8.40
N VAL A 148 0.46 -7.79 -9.23
CA VAL A 148 1.42 -7.92 -10.32
C VAL A 148 2.58 -6.97 -10.07
N TYR A 149 3.80 -7.46 -10.32
CA TYR A 149 5.04 -6.71 -10.17
C TYR A 149 5.75 -6.61 -11.51
N THR A 150 6.02 -5.39 -11.95
CA THR A 150 6.80 -5.11 -13.16
C THR A 150 8.16 -4.55 -12.76
N GLY A 151 9.23 -5.22 -13.18
CA GLY A 151 10.60 -4.79 -12.90
C GLY A 151 11.09 -3.75 -13.90
N LEU A 152 11.68 -2.67 -13.38
CA LEU A 152 12.44 -1.70 -14.15
C LEU A 152 13.93 -1.91 -13.90
N LYS A 153 14.70 -2.08 -14.98
CA LYS A 153 16.16 -2.17 -14.97
C LYS A 153 16.70 -1.19 -16.00
N TRP A 154 17.61 -0.32 -15.57
CA TRP A 154 18.34 0.53 -16.49
C TRP A 154 19.35 -0.33 -17.27
N ASN A 155 19.36 -0.21 -18.59
CA ASN A 155 20.31 -0.88 -19.46
C ASN A 155 21.28 0.16 -20.03
N ASN A 156 22.57 0.03 -19.70
CA ASN A 156 23.62 0.86 -20.28
C ASN A 156 24.16 0.26 -21.59
N ASP A 157 23.92 -1.03 -21.79
CA ASP A 157 24.43 -1.75 -22.94
C ASP A 157 23.56 -1.40 -24.14
N LEU A 158 24.20 -1.01 -25.23
CA LEU A 158 23.57 -0.96 -26.53
C LEU A 158 23.25 -2.40 -26.98
N PRO A 159 22.20 -2.61 -27.79
CA PRO A 159 21.87 -3.92 -28.34
C PRO A 159 23.03 -4.55 -29.12
#